data_AF-A0A0M8X4Q4-F1
#
_entry.id   AF-A0A0M8X4Q4-F1
#
_cell.length_a   1.000
_cell.length_b   1.000
_cell.length_c   1.000
_cell.angle_alpha   90.00
_cell.angle_beta   90.00
_cell.angle_gamma   90.00
#
_symmetry.space_group_name_H-M   'P 1'
#
loop_
_entity.id
_entity.type
_entity.pdbx_description
1 polymer ?
#
loop_
_entity_poly.entity_id
_entity_poly.type
_entity_poly.pdbx_seq_one_letter_code
_entity_poly.pdbx_strand_id
1 'polypeptide(L)'
;MSRIRHVRGSRLTLAGVAVTGTTALLAAVLSPVAGAADRPTRPGAIEDAEAVLADRAGALGLTPDQETKVRDVVVDQDGTRHVRYDRTYHRLPVLGGDFVLHLNPDGTYRGATRATKSALSLASVTPKVSAPRAADLAANLLRAAHLGETLKKLNAKPRLVVDALHGAPRLAWQTDAVAHDDIGNPVGRTVLTDATTGDRIDAWDSMESASGDGRSLYGGTVPLETTASGSSYQLKDATRGGTYTGDAANKTDQCLLTVCLTRAPATLFTDADNQWGTGATSDRSTVAVDAQYGTDVTWDYYKKVHGRDGIAGDGKGSFNRVHYGKDYNNAFWDDNCFCMTYGDGDGKLMGPLVSLDVAGHEMSHGVTSKTAALRYSGESGGLNEATSDIFGTLVEFHAANAEDRGDWLIGEKVVRSGLGREALRFMDKPSKDGKSADCWDAKLGDLDVHYSSGVGNHFAYLLAEGSGAKTLGGVSYNSPTCDGSTVNGIGRAALGKIWYRALTVYMTSSTDYAAARTATLSAAKDLYGADSTQQKAVAAAWKAVAVK
;
A
#
# COMPACT_ATOMS: atom_id res chain seq x y z
N MET A 1 39.53 58.43 21.05
CA MET A 1 38.27 59.07 21.50
C MET A 1 37.42 57.96 22.11
N SER A 2 37.57 57.69 23.42
CA SER A 2 36.60 58.01 24.50
C SER A 2 35.20 57.41 24.21
N ARG A 3 34.61 56.45 24.95
CA ARG A 3 34.82 55.79 26.27
C ARG A 3 34.15 54.38 26.20
N ILE A 4 34.76 53.23 26.56
CA ILE A 4 35.02 52.64 27.91
C ILE A 4 33.69 52.29 28.64
N ARG A 5 33.42 51.13 29.28
CA ARG A 5 34.10 49.83 29.55
C ARG A 5 33.07 48.86 30.19
N HIS A 6 33.41 47.57 30.16
CA HIS A 6 33.01 46.44 31.03
C HIS A 6 32.72 46.73 32.52
N VAL A 7 32.04 45.80 33.23
CA VAL A 7 32.68 44.80 34.14
C VAL A 7 31.63 44.00 34.96
N ARG A 8 31.95 42.70 35.09
CA ARG A 8 31.67 41.63 36.10
C ARG A 8 30.68 41.85 37.25
N GLY A 9 30.12 40.72 37.69
CA GLY A 9 29.17 40.61 38.79
C GLY A 9 29.77 40.67 40.19
N SER A 10 28.88 40.48 41.18
CA SER A 10 29.22 40.19 42.57
C SER A 10 28.04 39.47 43.26
N ARG A 11 28.39 38.49 44.09
CA ARG A 11 27.55 37.71 45.01
C ARG A 11 27.52 38.36 46.41
N LEU A 12 26.63 37.83 47.27
CA LEU A 12 26.54 37.95 48.75
C LEU A 12 25.90 39.28 49.22
N THR A 13 25.02 39.40 50.22
CA THR A 13 24.57 38.59 51.38
C THR A 13 23.29 39.27 51.92
N LEU A 14 22.17 38.58 52.18
CA LEU A 14 21.73 38.01 53.47
C LEU A 14 21.63 38.99 54.67
N ALA A 15 20.40 39.39 54.99
CA ALA A 15 19.82 39.62 56.35
C ALA A 15 18.29 39.79 56.15
N GLY A 16 17.43 38.82 56.50
CA GLY A 16 16.83 38.67 57.84
C GLY A 16 15.69 39.70 58.00
N VAL A 17 14.41 39.36 58.13
CA VAL A 17 13.81 38.63 59.26
C VAL A 17 12.44 38.02 58.88
N ALA A 18 12.23 36.82 59.42
CA ALA A 18 11.06 35.93 59.51
C ALA A 18 9.84 36.59 60.23
N VAL A 19 8.59 36.10 60.33
CA VAL A 19 7.86 34.89 59.94
C VAL A 19 6.37 35.11 60.30
N THR A 20 5.49 34.48 59.51
CA THR A 20 4.08 34.07 59.76
C THR A 20 2.99 35.05 60.20
N GLY A 21 1.91 35.05 59.42
CA GLY A 21 0.62 34.60 59.95
C GLY A 21 -0.60 35.38 59.46
N THR A 22 -1.30 34.87 58.44
CA THR A 22 -2.72 34.44 58.45
C THR A 22 -3.38 34.57 57.09
N THR A 23 -4.10 33.50 56.75
CA THR A 23 -4.84 33.21 55.52
C THR A 23 -6.11 34.03 55.38
N ALA A 24 -6.38 34.55 54.19
CA ALA A 24 -7.72 34.97 53.77
C ALA A 24 -8.00 34.45 52.35
N LEU A 25 -8.96 33.53 52.23
CA LEU A 25 -9.52 33.10 50.95
C LEU A 25 -10.40 34.23 50.38
N LEU A 26 -10.13 34.64 49.15
CA LEU A 26 -11.12 35.34 48.30
C LEU A 26 -11.61 34.36 47.22
N ALA A 27 -12.87 33.98 47.30
CA ALA A 27 -13.59 33.32 46.21
C ALA A 27 -13.99 34.37 45.18
N ALA A 28 -13.46 34.26 43.95
CA ALA A 28 -13.93 35.02 42.81
C ALA A 28 -15.16 34.35 42.21
N VAL A 29 -16.25 35.11 42.12
CA VAL A 29 -17.55 34.68 41.59
C VAL A 29 -17.46 34.69 40.07
N LEU A 30 -17.51 33.50 39.45
CA LEU A 30 -17.71 33.34 38.01
C LEU A 30 -19.21 33.45 37.71
N SER A 31 -19.60 34.42 36.88
CA SER A 31 -20.93 34.48 36.30
C SER A 31 -21.20 33.23 35.44
N PRO A 32 -22.41 32.67 35.45
CA PRO A 32 -22.73 31.52 34.61
C PRO A 32 -22.74 31.96 33.14
N VAL A 33 -21.91 31.30 32.33
CA VAL A 33 -21.99 31.35 30.87
C VAL A 33 -23.39 30.89 30.49
N ALA A 34 -24.08 31.67 29.65
CA ALA A 34 -25.36 31.33 29.07
C ALA A 34 -25.28 29.90 28.50
N GLY A 35 -26.20 29.03 28.96
CA GLY A 35 -26.20 27.62 28.62
C GLY A 35 -26.17 27.41 27.12
N ALA A 36 -25.23 26.58 26.66
CA ALA A 36 -25.45 25.84 25.43
C ALA A 36 -26.80 25.14 25.59
N ALA A 37 -27.77 25.44 24.74
CA ALA A 37 -28.97 24.62 24.67
C ALA A 37 -28.51 23.16 24.52
N ASP A 38 -29.06 22.26 25.35
CA ASP A 38 -28.72 20.84 25.29
C ASP A 38 -28.85 20.38 23.84
N ARG A 39 -27.74 19.91 23.25
CA ARG A 39 -27.75 19.42 21.88
C ARG A 39 -28.79 18.31 21.77
N PRO A 40 -29.66 18.32 20.73
CA PRO A 40 -30.68 17.31 20.60
C PRO A 40 -30.03 15.92 20.57
N THR A 41 -30.55 15.04 21.42
CA THR A 41 -30.07 13.66 21.51
C THR A 41 -30.50 12.89 20.25
N ARG A 42 -29.80 11.78 19.95
CA ARG A 42 -30.18 10.89 18.84
C ARG A 42 -31.66 10.48 18.88
N PRO A 43 -32.25 10.09 20.04
CA PRO A 43 -33.69 9.83 20.14
C PRO A 43 -34.55 11.05 19.79
N GLY A 44 -34.22 12.24 20.28
CA GLY A 44 -34.97 13.46 19.96
C GLY A 44 -34.93 13.80 18.46
N ALA A 45 -33.76 13.64 17.83
CA ALA A 45 -33.63 13.84 16.38
C ALA A 45 -34.46 12.85 15.55
N ILE A 46 -34.64 11.62 16.03
CA ILE A 46 -35.51 10.62 15.39
C ILE A 46 -36.98 11.00 15.57
N GLU A 47 -37.38 11.40 16.78
CA GLU A 47 -38.77 11.80 17.08
C GLU A 47 -39.21 12.99 16.21
N ASP A 48 -38.37 14.02 16.09
CA ASP A 48 -38.66 15.17 15.21
C ASP A 48 -38.76 14.75 13.73
N ALA A 49 -37.87 13.86 13.30
CA ALA A 49 -37.87 13.35 11.93
C ALA A 49 -39.11 12.48 11.64
N GLU A 50 -39.57 11.69 12.60
CA GLU A 50 -40.81 10.91 12.52
C GLU A 50 -42.05 11.82 12.41
N ALA A 51 -42.09 12.91 13.18
CA ALA A 51 -43.17 13.90 13.08
C ALA A 51 -43.22 14.55 11.70
N VAL A 52 -42.06 14.94 11.16
CA VAL A 52 -41.96 15.51 9.80
C VAL A 52 -42.30 14.48 8.72
N LEU A 53 -41.91 13.21 8.90
CA LEU A 53 -42.27 12.13 7.99
C LEU A 53 -43.79 11.92 7.93
N ALA A 54 -44.46 11.95 9.08
CA ALA A 54 -45.92 11.82 9.15
C ALA A 54 -46.62 12.99 8.43
N ASP A 55 -46.14 14.22 8.59
CA ASP A 55 -46.68 15.42 7.93
C ASP A 55 -46.43 15.42 6.41
N ARG A 56 -45.28 14.90 5.96
CA ARG A 56 -44.77 15.11 4.59
C ARG A 56 -44.58 13.85 3.75
N ALA A 57 -45.12 12.71 4.18
CA ALA A 57 -44.99 11.42 3.50
C ALA A 57 -45.22 11.52 1.97
N GLY A 58 -46.30 12.17 1.55
CA GLY A 58 -46.62 12.34 0.12
C GLY A 58 -45.59 13.16 -0.65
N ALA A 59 -45.11 14.27 -0.09
CA ALA A 59 -44.08 15.12 -0.72
C ALA A 59 -42.72 14.41 -0.81
N LEU A 60 -42.45 13.50 0.13
CA LEU A 60 -41.27 12.63 0.13
C LEU A 60 -41.40 11.44 -0.83
N GLY A 61 -42.60 11.16 -1.36
CA GLY A 61 -42.85 10.06 -2.29
C GLY A 61 -43.10 8.71 -1.59
N LEU A 62 -43.51 8.76 -0.32
CA LEU A 62 -43.89 7.60 0.47
C LEU A 62 -45.37 7.28 0.24
N THR A 63 -45.66 6.00 0.04
CA THR A 63 -47.02 5.45 -0.11
C THR A 63 -47.28 4.44 1.02
N PRO A 64 -48.54 4.04 1.27
CA PRO A 64 -48.86 3.02 2.28
C PRO A 64 -48.17 1.66 2.05
N ASP A 65 -47.72 1.38 0.82
CA ASP A 65 -46.99 0.15 0.49
C ASP A 65 -45.52 0.18 0.92
N GLN A 66 -45.05 1.31 1.45
CA GLN A 66 -43.66 1.53 1.82
C GLN A 66 -43.50 1.69 3.33
N GLU A 67 -42.45 1.07 3.88
CA GLU A 67 -42.02 1.27 5.26
C GLU A 67 -40.64 1.93 5.28
N THR A 68 -40.37 2.75 6.29
CA THR A 68 -39.08 3.43 6.47
C THR A 68 -38.41 2.97 7.76
N LYS A 69 -37.10 2.75 7.72
CA LYS A 69 -36.30 2.40 8.89
C LYS A 69 -35.13 3.36 9.01
N VAL A 70 -34.92 3.95 10.18
CA VAL A 70 -33.74 4.77 10.46
C VAL A 70 -32.49 3.91 10.31
N ARG A 71 -31.58 4.34 9.44
CA ARG A 71 -30.25 3.75 9.25
C ARG A 71 -29.19 4.49 10.05
N ASP A 72 -29.20 5.82 9.99
CA ASP A 72 -28.18 6.66 10.60
C ASP A 72 -28.74 8.04 11.01
N VAL A 73 -28.10 8.67 11.99
CA VAL A 73 -28.47 9.99 12.52
C VAL A 73 -27.20 10.80 12.77
N VAL A 74 -27.13 11.97 12.13
CA VAL A 74 -26.07 12.97 12.37
C VAL A 74 -26.70 14.22 12.98
N VAL A 75 -26.04 14.76 14.00
CA VAL A 75 -26.38 16.06 14.62
C VAL A 75 -25.15 16.95 14.52
N ASP A 76 -25.28 18.07 13.81
CA ASP A 76 -24.21 19.02 13.58
C ASP A 76 -23.95 19.89 14.82
N GLN A 77 -22.81 20.60 14.81
CA GLN A 77 -22.42 21.43 15.95
C GLN A 77 -23.38 22.58 16.25
N ASP A 78 -24.08 23.10 15.23
CA ASP A 78 -25.09 24.16 15.30
C ASP A 78 -26.50 23.65 15.64
N GLY A 79 -26.65 22.33 15.84
CA GLY A 79 -27.91 21.67 16.16
C GLY A 79 -28.72 21.20 14.95
N THR A 80 -28.28 21.42 13.70
CA THR A 80 -28.97 20.79 12.55
C THR A 80 -28.92 19.28 12.64
N ARG A 81 -29.99 18.62 12.17
CA ARG A 81 -30.12 17.16 12.23
C ARG A 81 -30.29 16.57 10.85
N HIS A 82 -29.68 15.42 10.63
CA HIS A 82 -29.78 14.65 9.40
C HIS A 82 -30.11 13.21 9.74
N VAL A 83 -31.32 12.76 9.37
CA VAL A 83 -31.77 11.38 9.64
C VAL A 83 -31.88 10.63 8.33
N ARG A 84 -31.07 9.58 8.19
CA ARG A 84 -31.03 8.72 7.01
C ARG A 84 -31.96 7.53 7.19
N TYR A 85 -32.78 7.26 6.19
CA TYR A 85 -33.73 6.16 6.16
C TYR A 85 -33.40 5.19 5.03
N ASP A 86 -33.49 3.89 5.34
CA ASP A 86 -33.73 2.86 4.34
C ASP A 86 -35.24 2.69 4.13
N ARG A 87 -35.62 2.21 2.95
CA ARG A 87 -37.02 2.04 2.54
C ARG A 87 -37.31 0.62 2.10
N THR A 88 -38.50 0.13 2.42
CA THR A 88 -39.05 -1.10 1.85
C THR A 88 -40.28 -0.81 0.99
N TYR A 89 -40.63 -1.73 0.09
CA TYR A 89 -41.86 -1.73 -0.70
C TYR A 89 -42.47 -3.13 -0.62
N HIS A 90 -43.67 -3.26 -0.03
CA HIS A 90 -44.26 -4.53 0.36
C HIS A 90 -43.26 -5.44 1.12
N ARG A 91 -42.54 -4.85 2.09
CA ARG A 91 -41.48 -5.49 2.90
C ARG A 91 -40.23 -5.93 2.13
N LEU A 92 -40.16 -5.68 0.82
CA LEU A 92 -38.95 -5.89 0.05
C LEU A 92 -38.03 -4.67 0.20
N PRO A 93 -36.73 -4.85 0.45
CA PRO A 93 -35.77 -3.75 0.45
C PRO A 93 -35.75 -3.06 -0.90
N VAL A 94 -35.58 -1.73 -0.90
CA VAL A 94 -35.50 -0.94 -2.12
C VAL A 94 -34.07 -0.43 -2.30
N LEU A 95 -33.37 -0.90 -3.35
CA LEU A 95 -32.09 -0.32 -3.76
C LEU A 95 -32.34 1.06 -4.39
N GLY A 96 -31.62 2.08 -3.90
CA GLY A 96 -31.86 3.48 -4.26
C GLY A 96 -33.16 4.03 -3.69
N GLY A 97 -33.76 3.35 -2.71
CA GLY A 97 -34.93 3.82 -1.98
C GLY A 97 -34.61 4.68 -0.77
N ASP A 98 -33.33 4.83 -0.43
CA ASP A 98 -32.88 5.61 0.71
C ASP A 98 -33.05 7.13 0.49
N PHE A 99 -33.23 7.81 1.62
CA PHE A 99 -33.32 9.27 1.65
C PHE A 99 -32.81 9.80 2.99
N VAL A 100 -32.42 11.07 2.99
CA VAL A 100 -32.00 11.80 4.19
C VAL A 100 -32.96 12.96 4.41
N LEU A 101 -33.51 13.03 5.62
CA LEU A 101 -34.29 14.16 6.08
C LEU A 101 -33.37 15.16 6.78
N HIS A 102 -33.39 16.42 6.34
CA HIS A 102 -32.62 17.49 6.95
C HIS A 102 -33.58 18.39 7.76
N LEU A 103 -33.25 18.61 9.03
CA LEU A 103 -34.02 19.44 9.96
C LEU A 103 -33.19 20.62 10.45
N ASN A 104 -33.87 21.73 10.71
CA ASN A 104 -33.29 22.91 11.38
C ASN A 104 -32.97 22.59 12.86
N PRO A 105 -32.22 23.44 13.58
CA PRO A 105 -31.93 23.24 15.00
C PRO A 105 -33.17 23.18 15.91
N ASP A 106 -34.30 23.74 15.48
CA ASP A 106 -35.58 23.74 16.21
C ASP A 106 -36.49 22.53 15.94
N GLY A 107 -36.09 21.62 15.04
CA GLY A 107 -36.80 20.36 14.73
C GLY A 107 -37.60 20.44 13.45
N THR A 108 -37.75 21.65 12.89
CA THR A 108 -38.58 21.88 11.72
C THR A 108 -37.92 21.38 10.43
N TYR A 109 -38.76 20.99 9.46
CA TYR A 109 -38.32 20.50 8.16
C TYR A 109 -37.51 21.57 7.40
N ARG A 110 -36.27 21.21 7.03
CA ARG A 110 -35.40 22.03 6.18
C ARG A 110 -35.38 21.54 4.73
N GLY A 111 -35.36 20.22 4.53
CA GLY A 111 -35.28 19.62 3.20
C GLY A 111 -35.10 18.11 3.23
N ALA A 112 -35.03 17.49 2.05
CA ALA A 112 -34.73 16.07 1.92
C ALA A 112 -33.85 15.78 0.69
N THR A 113 -32.89 14.89 0.87
CA THR A 113 -32.08 14.31 -0.20
C THR A 113 -32.61 12.92 -0.51
N ARG A 114 -32.88 12.59 -1.78
CA ARG A 114 -33.47 11.31 -2.19
C ARG A 114 -32.62 10.66 -3.28
N ALA A 115 -32.35 9.36 -3.15
CA ALA A 115 -31.64 8.58 -4.17
C ALA A 115 -32.48 8.41 -5.45
N THR A 116 -33.80 8.25 -5.33
CA THR A 116 -34.73 8.22 -6.47
C THR A 116 -35.94 9.14 -6.24
N LYS A 117 -36.39 9.81 -7.31
CA LYS A 117 -37.60 10.64 -7.32
C LYS A 117 -38.80 9.93 -7.99
N SER A 118 -38.54 8.79 -8.65
CA SER A 118 -39.59 8.00 -9.30
C SER A 118 -40.50 7.36 -8.26
N ALA A 119 -41.80 7.34 -8.55
CA ALA A 119 -42.76 6.62 -7.72
C ALA A 119 -42.46 5.11 -7.77
N LEU A 120 -42.41 4.47 -6.59
CA LEU A 120 -42.31 3.00 -6.52
C LEU A 120 -43.70 2.41 -6.77
N SER A 121 -43.88 1.83 -7.95
CA SER A 121 -45.09 1.12 -8.33
C SER A 121 -44.72 -0.05 -9.23
N LEU A 122 -44.91 -1.28 -8.73
CA LEU A 122 -44.64 -2.49 -9.49
C LEU A 122 -45.95 -3.23 -9.78
N ALA A 123 -46.06 -3.84 -10.96
CA ALA A 123 -47.22 -4.64 -11.32
C ALA A 123 -47.35 -5.92 -10.48
N SER A 124 -46.24 -6.45 -9.96
CA SER A 124 -46.20 -7.61 -9.08
C SER A 124 -44.89 -7.63 -8.28
N VAL A 125 -44.94 -8.21 -7.08
CA VAL A 125 -43.77 -8.52 -6.24
C VAL A 125 -43.44 -10.02 -6.24
N THR A 126 -44.08 -10.80 -7.12
CA THR A 126 -43.80 -12.23 -7.30
C THR A 126 -42.74 -12.42 -8.39
N PRO A 127 -41.57 -13.00 -8.07
CA PRO A 127 -40.52 -13.23 -9.06
C PRO A 127 -40.90 -14.37 -10.02
N LYS A 128 -40.58 -14.23 -11.31
CA LYS A 128 -40.68 -15.33 -12.30
C LYS A 128 -39.40 -16.16 -12.37
N VAL A 129 -38.26 -15.53 -12.07
CA VAL A 129 -36.97 -16.19 -11.91
C VAL A 129 -36.85 -16.70 -10.48
N SER A 130 -36.56 -17.98 -10.29
CA SER A 130 -36.42 -18.56 -8.96
C SER A 130 -35.13 -18.09 -8.26
N ALA A 131 -35.14 -18.06 -6.93
CA ALA A 131 -33.94 -17.77 -6.13
C ALA A 131 -32.75 -18.67 -6.51
N PRO A 132 -32.87 -20.01 -6.61
CA PRO A 132 -31.77 -20.87 -7.06
C PRO A 132 -31.22 -20.49 -8.44
N ARG A 133 -32.09 -20.09 -9.38
CA ARG A 133 -31.64 -19.67 -10.71
C ARG A 133 -30.82 -18.37 -10.64
N ALA A 134 -31.23 -17.41 -9.81
CA ALA A 134 -30.45 -16.18 -9.57
C ALA A 134 -29.11 -16.48 -8.89
N ALA A 135 -29.08 -17.43 -7.95
CA ALA A 135 -27.85 -17.91 -7.31
C ALA A 135 -26.86 -18.48 -8.34
N ASP A 136 -27.34 -19.32 -9.27
CA ASP A 136 -26.51 -19.90 -10.33
C ASP A 136 -25.97 -18.82 -11.29
N LEU A 137 -26.78 -17.83 -11.65
CA LEU A 137 -26.36 -16.72 -12.52
C LEU A 137 -25.23 -15.90 -11.86
N ALA A 138 -25.35 -15.58 -10.58
CA ALA A 138 -24.32 -14.85 -9.84
C ALA A 138 -23.04 -15.68 -9.65
N ALA A 139 -23.17 -16.96 -9.31
CA ALA A 139 -22.06 -17.89 -9.19
C ALA A 139 -21.26 -18.02 -10.50
N ASN A 140 -21.95 -18.09 -11.64
CA ASN A 140 -21.30 -18.15 -12.96
C ASN A 140 -20.58 -16.86 -13.33
N LEU A 141 -21.16 -15.70 -12.98
CA LEU A 141 -20.49 -14.42 -13.18
C LEU A 141 -19.23 -14.29 -12.32
N LEU A 142 -19.26 -14.75 -11.06
CA LEU A 142 -18.06 -14.78 -10.22
C LEU A 142 -17.00 -15.70 -10.84
N ARG A 143 -17.36 -16.92 -11.28
CA ARG A 143 -16.41 -17.80 -11.99
C ARG A 143 -15.83 -17.17 -13.26
N ALA A 144 -16.65 -16.46 -14.03
CA ALA A 144 -16.19 -15.80 -15.25
C ALA A 144 -15.23 -14.63 -14.96
N ALA A 145 -15.33 -14.00 -13.79
CA ALA A 145 -14.38 -12.98 -13.35
C ALA A 145 -13.03 -13.57 -12.87
N HIS A 146 -13.03 -14.87 -12.51
CA HIS A 146 -11.86 -15.61 -11.99
C HIS A 146 -11.47 -16.78 -12.92
N LEU A 147 -11.40 -16.52 -14.23
CA LEU A 147 -11.04 -17.55 -15.21
C LEU A 147 -9.61 -18.05 -14.98
N GLY A 148 -9.47 -19.36 -14.79
CA GLY A 148 -8.19 -20.02 -14.51
C GLY A 148 -7.94 -20.32 -13.03
N GLU A 149 -8.85 -19.90 -12.14
CA GLU A 149 -8.78 -20.20 -10.70
C GLU A 149 -9.87 -21.21 -10.29
N THR A 150 -9.56 -22.09 -9.33
CA THR A 150 -10.58 -22.97 -8.72
C THR A 150 -11.20 -22.30 -7.49
N LEU A 151 -12.41 -21.77 -7.68
CA LEU A 151 -13.18 -21.20 -6.57
C LEU A 151 -13.71 -22.29 -5.62
N LYS A 152 -13.22 -22.26 -4.37
CA LYS A 152 -13.60 -23.15 -3.27
C LYS A 152 -14.68 -22.51 -2.41
N LYS A 153 -15.52 -23.34 -1.76
CA LYS A 153 -16.59 -22.88 -0.83
C LYS A 153 -17.51 -21.81 -1.44
N LEU A 154 -17.74 -21.87 -2.75
CA LEU A 154 -18.63 -20.93 -3.44
C LEU A 154 -20.04 -21.00 -2.85
N ASN A 155 -20.55 -19.84 -2.45
CA ASN A 155 -21.89 -19.68 -1.92
C ASN A 155 -22.52 -18.44 -2.54
N ALA A 156 -23.74 -18.55 -3.04
CA ALA A 156 -24.50 -17.44 -3.61
C ALA A 156 -25.82 -17.30 -2.88
N LYS A 157 -26.05 -16.15 -2.24
CA LYS A 157 -27.24 -15.89 -1.41
C LYS A 157 -28.14 -14.86 -2.08
N PRO A 158 -29.17 -15.30 -2.82
CA PRO A 158 -30.11 -14.39 -3.48
C PRO A 158 -31.09 -13.79 -2.45
N ARG A 159 -31.28 -12.48 -2.54
CA ARG A 159 -32.28 -11.71 -1.79
C ARG A 159 -33.17 -10.95 -2.76
N LEU A 160 -34.49 -11.08 -2.60
CA LEU A 160 -35.44 -10.36 -3.44
C LEU A 160 -35.50 -8.89 -3.00
N VAL A 161 -35.37 -7.96 -3.94
CA VAL A 161 -35.34 -6.51 -3.73
C VAL A 161 -36.13 -5.80 -4.82
N VAL A 162 -36.45 -4.54 -4.60
CA VAL A 162 -36.87 -3.61 -5.65
C VAL A 162 -35.67 -2.77 -6.06
N ASP A 163 -35.28 -2.84 -7.33
CA ASP A 163 -34.28 -1.96 -7.91
C ASP A 163 -34.94 -0.67 -8.39
N ALA A 164 -34.56 0.46 -7.79
CA ALA A 164 -34.96 1.79 -8.23
C ALA A 164 -33.76 2.68 -8.63
N LEU A 165 -32.55 2.09 -8.73
CA LEU A 165 -31.33 2.77 -9.15
C LEU A 165 -31.20 2.82 -10.69
N HIS A 166 -31.65 1.77 -11.37
CA HIS A 166 -31.42 1.60 -12.81
C HIS A 166 -32.65 1.91 -13.66
N GLY A 167 -33.22 3.11 -13.48
CA GLY A 167 -34.36 3.59 -14.27
C GLY A 167 -35.72 3.32 -13.61
N ALA A 168 -36.68 2.79 -14.38
CA ALA A 168 -38.01 2.49 -13.87
C ALA A 168 -37.93 1.38 -12.79
N PRO A 169 -38.57 1.56 -11.61
CA PRO A 169 -38.51 0.57 -10.54
C PRO A 169 -38.95 -0.83 -10.99
N ARG A 170 -38.14 -1.84 -10.68
CA ARG A 170 -38.40 -3.23 -11.08
C ARG A 170 -38.03 -4.23 -9.98
N LEU A 171 -38.60 -5.42 -10.05
CA LEU A 171 -38.27 -6.50 -9.11
C LEU A 171 -36.95 -7.16 -9.52
N ALA A 172 -36.03 -7.34 -8.57
CA ALA A 172 -34.71 -7.89 -8.83
C ALA A 172 -34.25 -8.86 -7.72
N TRP A 173 -33.35 -9.77 -8.07
CA TRP A 173 -32.55 -10.53 -7.13
C TRP A 173 -31.20 -9.84 -6.94
N GLN A 174 -30.92 -9.35 -5.73
CA GLN A 174 -29.57 -8.99 -5.30
C GLN A 174 -28.91 -10.24 -4.73
N THR A 175 -27.90 -10.75 -5.41
CA THR A 175 -27.23 -12.00 -5.03
C THR A 175 -25.78 -11.74 -4.71
N ASP A 176 -25.40 -11.98 -3.46
CA ASP A 176 -23.99 -11.96 -3.05
C ASP A 176 -23.39 -13.35 -3.30
N ALA A 177 -22.52 -13.44 -4.30
CA ALA A 177 -21.73 -14.62 -4.59
C ALA A 177 -20.34 -14.44 -3.96
N VAL A 178 -19.97 -15.34 -3.06
CA VAL A 178 -18.68 -15.33 -2.37
C VAL A 178 -18.01 -16.69 -2.48
N ALA A 179 -16.69 -16.70 -2.63
CA ALA A 179 -15.89 -17.92 -2.67
C ALA A 179 -14.53 -17.67 -2.01
N HIS A 180 -13.73 -18.72 -1.93
CA HIS A 180 -12.30 -18.62 -1.70
C HIS A 180 -11.58 -18.99 -3.00
N ASP A 181 -10.52 -18.27 -3.35
CA ASP A 181 -9.66 -18.63 -4.48
C ASP A 181 -8.81 -19.89 -4.17
N ASP A 182 -7.88 -20.22 -5.07
CA ASP A 182 -7.05 -21.42 -4.96
C ASP A 182 -6.16 -21.46 -3.71
N ILE A 183 -5.76 -20.29 -3.22
CA ILE A 183 -4.87 -20.12 -2.07
C ILE A 183 -5.61 -19.73 -0.79
N GLY A 184 -6.94 -19.60 -0.86
CA GLY A 184 -7.82 -19.43 0.28
C GLY A 184 -8.22 -17.99 0.57
N ASN A 185 -7.97 -17.04 -0.33
CA ASN A 185 -8.43 -15.66 -0.14
C ASN A 185 -9.92 -15.55 -0.48
N PRO A 186 -10.69 -14.77 0.29
CA PRO A 186 -12.07 -14.49 -0.07
C PRO A 186 -12.12 -13.64 -1.35
N VAL A 187 -13.03 -14.00 -2.23
CA VAL A 187 -13.43 -13.26 -3.43
C VAL A 187 -14.94 -13.13 -3.43
N GLY A 188 -15.47 -12.04 -3.97
CA GLY A 188 -16.91 -11.83 -3.92
C GLY A 188 -17.42 -10.81 -4.92
N ARG A 189 -18.64 -11.06 -5.40
CA ARG A 189 -19.34 -10.19 -6.32
C ARG A 189 -20.83 -10.15 -5.97
N THR A 190 -21.38 -8.95 -5.91
CA THR A 190 -22.83 -8.74 -5.84
C THR A 190 -23.37 -8.61 -7.24
N VAL A 191 -24.39 -9.40 -7.57
CA VAL A 191 -25.04 -9.41 -8.89
C VAL A 191 -26.51 -9.05 -8.73
N LEU A 192 -26.94 -8.05 -9.48
CA LEU A 192 -28.34 -7.65 -9.58
C LEU A 192 -28.96 -8.25 -10.85
N THR A 193 -29.93 -9.14 -10.67
CA THR A 193 -30.60 -9.88 -11.76
C THR A 193 -32.08 -9.50 -11.81
N ASP A 194 -32.63 -9.19 -12.98
CA ASP A 194 -34.06 -8.93 -13.15
C ASP A 194 -34.86 -10.19 -12.75
N ALA A 195 -35.76 -10.04 -11.77
CA ALA A 195 -36.49 -11.16 -11.22
C ALA A 195 -37.62 -11.68 -12.12
N THR A 196 -37.85 -11.01 -13.26
CA THR A 196 -38.85 -11.38 -14.27
C THR A 196 -38.19 -12.04 -15.49
N THR A 197 -37.10 -11.47 -15.99
CA THR A 197 -36.45 -11.94 -17.23
C THR A 197 -35.21 -12.80 -17.00
N GLY A 198 -34.50 -12.60 -15.87
CA GLY A 198 -33.22 -13.23 -15.60
C GLY A 198 -32.03 -12.48 -16.20
N ASP A 199 -32.27 -11.32 -16.82
CA ASP A 199 -31.21 -10.48 -17.37
C ASP A 199 -30.40 -9.83 -16.25
N ARG A 200 -29.09 -9.66 -16.49
CA ARG A 200 -28.23 -8.91 -15.57
C ARG A 200 -28.57 -7.43 -15.66
N ILE A 201 -28.96 -6.83 -14.55
CA ILE A 201 -29.16 -5.39 -14.40
C ILE A 201 -27.80 -4.73 -14.16
N ASP A 202 -27.06 -5.23 -13.16
CA ASP A 202 -25.75 -4.73 -12.79
C ASP A 202 -24.94 -5.81 -12.04
N ALA A 203 -23.63 -5.63 -11.90
CA ALA A 203 -22.79 -6.48 -11.06
C ALA A 203 -21.49 -5.77 -10.66
N TRP A 204 -21.22 -5.68 -9.37
CA TRP A 204 -20.02 -5.04 -8.80
C TRP A 204 -19.33 -5.97 -7.80
N ASP A 205 -18.04 -5.75 -7.61
CA ASP A 205 -17.26 -6.53 -6.65
C ASP A 205 -17.70 -6.17 -5.23
N SER A 206 -17.95 -7.18 -4.41
CA SER A 206 -18.48 -7.01 -3.04
C SER A 206 -17.37 -6.75 -2.02
N MET A 207 -16.12 -6.62 -2.47
CA MET A 207 -14.97 -6.32 -1.64
C MET A 207 -14.76 -4.81 -1.67
N GLU A 208 -15.11 -4.15 -0.58
CA GLU A 208 -14.92 -2.72 -0.43
C GLU A 208 -13.49 -2.45 0.05
N SER A 209 -12.72 -1.70 -0.74
CA SER A 209 -11.44 -1.17 -0.29
C SER A 209 -11.69 -0.15 0.81
N ALA A 210 -10.91 -0.22 1.88
CA ALA A 210 -10.92 0.72 2.98
C ALA A 210 -9.52 1.32 3.14
N SER A 211 -9.42 2.64 3.30
CA SER A 211 -8.16 3.27 3.67
C SER A 211 -7.94 3.09 5.18
N GLY A 212 -6.81 2.50 5.54
CA GLY A 212 -6.31 2.40 6.92
C GLY A 212 -4.95 3.05 7.06
N ASP A 213 -4.40 2.98 8.26
CA ASP A 213 -3.02 3.33 8.52
C ASP A 213 -2.35 2.27 9.39
N GLY A 214 -1.03 2.16 9.24
CA GLY A 214 -0.23 1.20 9.96
C GLY A 214 0.96 1.86 10.61
N ARG A 215 1.22 1.55 11.88
CA ARG A 215 2.46 1.90 12.56
C ARG A 215 3.51 0.82 12.26
N SER A 216 4.27 1.09 11.21
CA SER A 216 5.35 0.26 10.68
C SER A 216 6.60 0.30 11.57
N LEU A 217 7.54 -0.63 11.34
CA LEU A 217 8.81 -0.73 12.04
C LEU A 217 9.81 0.33 11.58
N TYR A 218 9.88 0.59 10.27
CA TYR A 218 10.93 1.42 9.68
C TYR A 218 10.41 2.71 9.05
N GLY A 219 9.18 2.71 8.54
CA GLY A 219 8.58 3.83 7.82
C GLY A 219 7.73 4.78 8.68
N GLY A 220 7.63 4.56 9.99
CA GLY A 220 6.73 5.30 10.88
C GLY A 220 5.26 4.92 10.68
N THR A 221 4.35 5.88 10.79
CA THR A 221 2.94 5.67 10.43
C THR A 221 2.76 5.86 8.93
N VAL A 222 2.30 4.82 8.25
CA VAL A 222 2.17 4.77 6.79
C VAL A 222 0.72 4.49 6.37
N PRO A 223 0.25 5.06 5.25
CA PRO A 223 -1.08 4.76 4.73
C PRO A 223 -1.13 3.34 4.16
N LEU A 224 -2.28 2.68 4.31
CA LEU A 224 -2.54 1.36 3.76
C LEU A 224 -3.91 1.33 3.08
N GLU A 225 -4.00 0.60 1.98
CA GLU A 225 -5.29 0.20 1.42
C GLU A 225 -5.58 -1.24 1.87
N THR A 226 -6.73 -1.42 2.50
CA THR A 226 -7.17 -2.69 3.08
C THR A 226 -8.52 -3.10 2.48
N THR A 227 -8.97 -4.31 2.78
CA THR A 227 -10.27 -4.80 2.32
C THR A 227 -11.18 -5.06 3.51
N ALA A 228 -12.35 -4.42 3.55
CA ALA A 228 -13.35 -4.69 4.57
C ALA A 228 -13.93 -6.10 4.38
N SER A 229 -14.03 -6.85 5.48
CA SER A 229 -14.56 -8.21 5.52
C SER A 229 -15.43 -8.40 6.77
N GLY A 230 -16.74 -8.19 6.62
CA GLY A 230 -17.69 -8.25 7.74
C GLY A 230 -17.49 -7.07 8.70
N SER A 231 -17.18 -7.37 9.96
CA SER A 231 -16.85 -6.36 10.98
C SER A 231 -15.34 -6.23 11.23
N SER A 232 -14.52 -6.64 10.26
CA SER A 232 -13.06 -6.66 10.34
C SER A 232 -12.46 -6.20 9.01
N TYR A 233 -11.15 -6.03 8.96
CA TYR A 233 -10.37 -5.62 7.82
C TYR A 233 -9.31 -6.66 7.52
N GLN A 234 -8.94 -6.78 6.25
CA GLN A 234 -7.87 -7.64 5.77
C GLN A 234 -6.75 -6.78 5.22
N LEU A 235 -5.50 -7.11 5.52
CA LEU A 235 -4.32 -6.45 4.95
C LEU A 235 -4.13 -6.90 3.50
N LYS A 236 -5.06 -6.46 2.66
CA LYS A 236 -5.25 -6.80 1.26
C LYS A 236 -5.70 -5.55 0.52
N ASP A 237 -4.92 -5.14 -0.46
CA ASP A 237 -5.15 -3.98 -1.29
C ASP A 237 -5.77 -4.40 -2.63
N ALA A 238 -7.06 -4.14 -2.80
CA ALA A 238 -7.78 -4.39 -4.05
C ALA A 238 -7.41 -3.40 -5.18
N THR A 239 -6.82 -2.25 -4.85
CA THR A 239 -6.49 -1.18 -5.81
C THR A 239 -5.17 -1.43 -6.56
N ARG A 240 -4.32 -2.33 -6.03
CA ARG A 240 -3.02 -2.72 -6.59
C ARG A 240 -2.96 -4.19 -6.98
N GLY A 241 -3.93 -4.63 -7.77
CA GLY A 241 -3.96 -5.99 -8.31
C GLY A 241 -4.26 -7.07 -7.26
N GLY A 242 -4.80 -6.70 -6.10
CA GLY A 242 -5.16 -7.63 -5.03
C GLY A 242 -3.99 -8.07 -4.16
N THR A 243 -2.93 -7.27 -4.05
CA THR A 243 -1.78 -7.57 -3.19
C THR A 243 -2.20 -7.75 -1.75
N TYR A 244 -1.57 -8.66 -1.02
CA TYR A 244 -1.88 -8.89 0.39
C TYR A 244 -0.68 -9.40 1.17
N THR A 245 -0.77 -9.32 2.49
CA THR A 245 0.30 -9.79 3.38
C THR A 245 -0.20 -10.86 4.34
N GLY A 246 0.52 -11.98 4.38
CA GLY A 246 0.20 -13.14 5.21
C GLY A 246 1.32 -13.54 6.17
N ASP A 247 0.92 -14.20 7.26
CA ASP A 247 1.81 -14.71 8.30
C ASP A 247 2.29 -16.15 8.00
N ALA A 248 3.61 -16.36 7.96
CA ALA A 248 4.24 -17.67 7.87
C ALA A 248 4.31 -18.44 9.20
N ALA A 249 3.88 -17.84 10.31
CA ALA A 249 3.83 -18.42 11.64
C ALA A 249 5.18 -19.01 12.08
N ASN A 250 6.29 -18.37 11.69
CA ASN A 250 7.67 -18.78 11.97
C ASN A 250 8.04 -20.16 11.39
N LYS A 251 7.35 -20.58 10.33
CA LYS A 251 7.60 -21.83 9.61
C LYS A 251 8.36 -21.56 8.32
N THR A 252 9.00 -22.60 7.78
CA THR A 252 9.65 -22.57 6.47
C THR A 252 9.00 -23.57 5.52
N ASP A 253 9.21 -23.34 4.22
CA ASP A 253 8.97 -24.37 3.21
C ASP A 253 9.99 -25.50 3.39
N GLN A 254 9.56 -26.75 3.24
CA GLN A 254 10.46 -27.90 3.14
C GLN A 254 10.29 -28.52 1.76
N CYS A 255 11.24 -28.25 0.89
CA CYS A 255 11.22 -28.74 -0.48
C CYS A 255 12.35 -29.74 -0.74
N LEU A 256 12.02 -30.79 -1.49
CA LEU A 256 12.97 -31.75 -2.04
C LEU A 256 12.96 -31.56 -3.56
N LEU A 257 14.06 -31.02 -4.10
CA LEU A 257 14.12 -30.52 -5.47
C LEU A 257 13.01 -29.48 -5.72
N THR A 258 12.12 -29.70 -6.68
CA THR A 258 11.03 -28.79 -7.04
C THR A 258 9.72 -29.09 -6.30
N VAL A 259 9.67 -30.13 -5.46
CA VAL A 259 8.44 -30.55 -4.76
C VAL A 259 8.53 -30.17 -3.29
N CYS A 260 7.62 -29.33 -2.82
CA CYS A 260 7.52 -28.95 -1.41
C CYS A 260 6.63 -29.91 -0.64
N LEU A 261 7.23 -30.65 0.30
CA LEU A 261 6.55 -31.57 1.20
C LEU A 261 5.70 -30.82 2.22
N THR A 262 6.19 -29.66 2.67
CA THR A 262 5.44 -28.70 3.46
C THR A 262 5.69 -27.29 2.94
N ARG A 263 4.65 -26.46 3.00
CA ARG A 263 4.73 -25.02 2.71
C ARG A 263 4.43 -24.27 3.99
N ALA A 264 5.21 -23.23 4.28
CA ALA A 264 4.83 -22.27 5.31
C ALA A 264 3.48 -21.63 4.91
N PRO A 265 2.57 -21.40 5.88
CA PRO A 265 1.32 -20.71 5.59
C PRO A 265 1.59 -19.28 5.10
N ALA A 266 0.55 -18.66 4.53
CA ALA A 266 0.49 -17.24 4.32
C ALA A 266 -0.87 -16.77 4.84
N THR A 267 -1.08 -16.93 6.15
CA THR A 267 -2.38 -16.63 6.77
C THR A 267 -2.59 -15.12 6.70
N LEU A 268 -3.57 -14.68 5.91
CA LEU A 268 -3.88 -13.26 5.72
C LEU A 268 -4.05 -12.54 7.06
N PHE A 269 -3.34 -11.44 7.23
CA PHE A 269 -3.50 -10.59 8.40
C PHE A 269 -4.89 -9.93 8.39
N THR A 270 -5.57 -10.00 9.53
CA THR A 270 -6.87 -9.37 9.75
C THR A 270 -6.81 -8.48 10.97
N ASP A 271 -7.54 -7.38 10.95
CA ASP A 271 -7.62 -6.43 12.05
C ASP A 271 -9.08 -6.01 12.32
N ALA A 272 -9.42 -5.64 13.55
CA ALA A 272 -10.79 -5.32 13.93
C ALA A 272 -11.18 -3.86 13.63
N ASP A 273 -10.24 -2.92 13.67
CA ASP A 273 -10.49 -1.47 13.64
C ASP A 273 -9.74 -0.70 12.53
N ASN A 274 -8.97 -1.42 11.72
CA ASN A 274 -8.14 -0.95 10.61
C ASN A 274 -6.92 -0.11 11.03
N GLN A 275 -6.50 -0.22 12.29
CA GLN A 275 -5.24 0.37 12.78
C GLN A 275 -4.20 -0.73 12.98
N TRP A 276 -3.23 -0.77 12.07
CA TRP A 276 -2.31 -1.91 11.97
C TRP A 276 -0.99 -1.64 12.70
N GLY A 277 -0.46 -2.62 13.42
CA GLY A 277 0.87 -2.55 14.02
C GLY A 277 0.99 -1.55 15.17
N THR A 278 2.12 -1.64 15.87
CA THR A 278 2.46 -0.75 17.00
C THR A 278 3.81 -0.07 16.84
N GLY A 279 4.50 -0.31 15.72
CA GLY A 279 5.89 0.08 15.52
C GLY A 279 6.91 -0.76 16.30
N ALA A 280 6.47 -1.88 16.88
CA ALA A 280 7.31 -2.80 17.64
C ALA A 280 7.13 -4.23 17.16
N THR A 281 8.21 -5.01 17.15
CA THR A 281 8.23 -6.42 16.70
C THR A 281 7.49 -7.37 17.63
N SER A 282 7.08 -6.93 18.82
CA SER A 282 6.17 -7.68 19.70
C SER A 282 4.78 -7.84 19.08
N ASP A 283 4.39 -6.94 18.19
CA ASP A 283 3.19 -7.06 17.36
C ASP A 283 3.61 -7.50 15.96
N ARG A 284 3.12 -8.68 15.56
CA ARG A 284 3.40 -9.28 14.26
C ARG A 284 2.89 -8.43 13.10
N SER A 285 1.76 -7.73 13.30
CA SER A 285 1.20 -6.87 12.26
C SER A 285 2.14 -5.70 11.92
N THR A 286 3.03 -5.27 12.82
CA THR A 286 4.04 -4.23 12.52
C THR A 286 4.90 -4.60 11.31
N VAL A 287 5.43 -5.82 11.25
CA VAL A 287 6.27 -6.28 10.11
C VAL A 287 5.42 -6.47 8.86
N ALA A 288 4.17 -6.89 9.03
CA ALA A 288 3.22 -7.01 7.93
C ALA A 288 2.89 -5.65 7.29
N VAL A 289 2.79 -4.58 8.10
CA VAL A 289 2.60 -3.20 7.63
C VAL A 289 3.74 -2.78 6.72
N ASP A 290 5.00 -2.95 7.14
CA ASP A 290 6.15 -2.56 6.29
C ASP A 290 6.15 -3.33 4.97
N ALA A 291 5.89 -4.64 4.98
CA ALA A 291 5.87 -5.46 3.77
C ALA A 291 4.73 -5.05 2.80
N GLN A 292 3.53 -4.78 3.33
CA GLN A 292 2.41 -4.31 2.51
C GLN A 292 2.72 -2.93 1.94
N TYR A 293 3.13 -1.98 2.78
CA TYR A 293 3.48 -0.63 2.35
C TYR A 293 4.60 -0.62 1.31
N GLY A 294 5.65 -1.43 1.50
CA GLY A 294 6.74 -1.56 0.54
C GLY A 294 6.29 -2.10 -0.81
N THR A 295 5.34 -3.04 -0.82
CA THR A 295 4.69 -3.53 -2.05
C THR A 295 3.90 -2.43 -2.74
N ASP A 296 3.09 -1.68 -1.98
CA ASP A 296 2.20 -0.65 -2.51
C ASP A 296 3.00 0.50 -3.14
N VAL A 297 4.05 0.96 -2.46
CA VAL A 297 4.96 2.00 -2.96
C VAL A 297 5.72 1.52 -4.20
N THR A 298 6.19 0.27 -4.20
CA THR A 298 6.93 -0.27 -5.35
C THR A 298 6.03 -0.40 -6.58
N TRP A 299 4.80 -0.90 -6.38
CA TRP A 299 3.77 -0.92 -7.43
C TRP A 299 3.54 0.48 -8.00
N ASP A 300 3.34 1.46 -7.14
CA ASP A 300 3.10 2.85 -7.53
C ASP A 300 4.29 3.44 -8.30
N TYR A 301 5.52 3.17 -7.88
CA TYR A 301 6.72 3.59 -8.59
C TYR A 301 6.75 3.00 -10.02
N TYR A 302 6.59 1.69 -10.16
CA TYR A 302 6.58 1.04 -11.48
C TYR A 302 5.45 1.54 -12.38
N LYS A 303 4.24 1.75 -11.82
CA LYS A 303 3.09 2.26 -12.56
C LYS A 303 3.26 3.71 -12.98
N LYS A 304 3.59 4.61 -12.04
CA LYS A 304 3.70 6.06 -12.29
C LYS A 304 4.93 6.41 -13.11
N VAL A 305 6.07 5.77 -12.82
CA VAL A 305 7.34 6.09 -13.47
C VAL A 305 7.48 5.33 -14.78
N HIS A 306 7.11 4.05 -14.85
CA HIS A 306 7.40 3.21 -16.02
C HIS A 306 6.17 2.77 -16.82
N GLY A 307 4.96 3.07 -16.33
CA GLY A 307 3.71 2.62 -16.97
C GLY A 307 3.49 1.11 -16.84
N ARG A 308 4.18 0.43 -15.90
CA ARG A 308 4.05 -1.02 -15.68
C ARG A 308 3.00 -1.30 -14.62
N ASP A 309 1.96 -2.05 -14.97
CA ASP A 309 0.89 -2.43 -14.05
C ASP A 309 1.23 -3.78 -13.38
N GLY A 310 1.87 -3.71 -12.21
CA GLY A 310 2.32 -4.88 -11.45
C GLY A 310 3.59 -5.56 -11.96
N ILE A 311 3.97 -6.66 -11.30
CA ILE A 311 5.23 -7.37 -11.58
C ILE A 311 5.28 -7.90 -13.01
N ALA A 312 4.19 -8.49 -13.52
CA ALA A 312 4.12 -9.03 -14.88
C ALA A 312 3.64 -8.02 -15.93
N GLY A 313 3.18 -6.83 -15.52
CA GLY A 313 2.59 -5.83 -16.41
C GLY A 313 1.15 -6.15 -16.84
N ASP A 314 0.48 -7.08 -16.14
CA ASP A 314 -0.86 -7.58 -16.44
C ASP A 314 -1.91 -7.16 -15.40
N GLY A 315 -1.54 -6.28 -14.45
CA GLY A 315 -2.43 -5.79 -13.40
C GLY A 315 -2.65 -6.78 -12.25
N LYS A 316 -1.93 -7.90 -12.18
CA LYS A 316 -2.02 -8.86 -11.07
C LYS A 316 -0.99 -8.58 -9.97
N GLY A 317 -1.45 -8.64 -8.72
CA GLY A 317 -0.64 -8.50 -7.51
C GLY A 317 0.11 -9.77 -7.13
N SER A 318 1.25 -9.59 -6.46
CA SER A 318 1.90 -10.64 -5.66
C SER A 318 1.35 -10.63 -4.23
N PHE A 319 1.77 -11.60 -3.43
CA PHE A 319 1.56 -11.53 -1.98
C PHE A 319 2.89 -11.49 -1.22
N ASN A 320 2.82 -11.02 0.02
CA ASN A 320 3.91 -11.02 0.97
C ASN A 320 3.72 -12.15 1.99
N ARG A 321 4.83 -12.78 2.35
CA ARG A 321 4.89 -13.74 3.44
C ARG A 321 5.91 -13.29 4.47
N VAL A 322 5.44 -12.78 5.59
CA VAL A 322 6.29 -12.27 6.69
C VAL A 322 6.42 -13.31 7.81
N HIS A 323 7.38 -13.10 8.71
CA HIS A 323 7.72 -14.01 9.80
C HIS A 323 8.09 -15.42 9.30
N TYR A 324 8.85 -15.47 8.21
CA TYR A 324 9.28 -16.71 7.61
C TYR A 324 10.47 -17.30 8.38
N GLY A 325 10.32 -18.56 8.80
CA GLY A 325 11.31 -19.24 9.63
C GLY A 325 11.52 -18.59 11.00
N LYS A 326 12.63 -18.95 11.65
CA LYS A 326 13.04 -18.42 12.95
C LYS A 326 14.47 -17.93 12.85
N ASP A 327 14.73 -16.71 13.31
CA ASP A 327 16.05 -16.06 13.23
C ASP A 327 16.61 -16.05 11.79
N TYR A 328 15.71 -15.93 10.81
CA TYR A 328 16.03 -16.08 9.39
C TYR A 328 16.54 -14.75 8.82
N ASN A 329 17.85 -14.66 8.61
CA ASN A 329 18.53 -13.48 8.06
C ASN A 329 18.47 -13.44 6.53
N ASN A 330 17.27 -13.53 5.94
CA ASN A 330 17.12 -13.33 4.50
C ASN A 330 15.69 -12.92 4.11
N ALA A 331 15.59 -12.29 2.94
CA ALA A 331 14.36 -12.08 2.18
C ALA A 331 14.56 -12.66 0.77
N PHE A 332 13.47 -12.98 0.08
CA PHE A 332 13.55 -13.46 -1.30
C PHE A 332 12.22 -13.33 -2.05
N TRP A 333 12.33 -13.14 -3.37
CA TRP A 333 11.29 -13.43 -4.35
C TRP A 333 11.27 -14.91 -4.75
N ASP A 334 10.07 -15.50 -4.86
CA ASP A 334 9.87 -16.83 -5.45
C ASP A 334 8.82 -16.79 -6.58
N ASP A 335 9.27 -17.06 -7.81
CA ASP A 335 8.41 -17.13 -8.99
C ASP A 335 7.32 -18.21 -8.90
N ASN A 336 7.54 -19.29 -8.13
CA ASN A 336 6.59 -20.40 -8.06
C ASN A 336 5.32 -20.03 -7.28
N CYS A 337 5.47 -19.26 -6.21
CA CYS A 337 4.33 -18.70 -5.47
C CYS A 337 3.93 -17.32 -5.98
N PHE A 338 4.77 -16.68 -6.81
CA PHE A 338 4.62 -15.28 -7.20
C PHE A 338 4.55 -14.36 -5.96
N CYS A 339 5.49 -14.53 -5.04
CA CYS A 339 5.45 -13.91 -3.73
C CYS A 339 6.81 -13.44 -3.22
N MET A 340 6.81 -12.38 -2.43
CA MET A 340 7.97 -11.97 -1.62
C MET A 340 7.88 -12.60 -0.23
N THR A 341 9.00 -13.10 0.29
CA THR A 341 9.08 -13.74 1.60
C THR A 341 10.16 -13.08 2.45
N TYR A 342 9.83 -12.78 3.71
CA TYR A 342 10.69 -12.01 4.61
C TYR A 342 10.89 -12.74 5.94
N GLY A 343 12.16 -12.92 6.32
CA GLY A 343 12.53 -13.33 7.67
C GLY A 343 12.51 -12.19 8.67
N ASP A 344 12.42 -12.53 9.96
CA ASP A 344 12.47 -11.56 11.06
C ASP A 344 13.90 -11.18 11.48
N GLY A 345 14.91 -11.80 10.89
CA GLY A 345 16.31 -11.66 11.31
C GLY A 345 16.58 -12.27 12.69
N ASP A 346 17.85 -12.33 13.07
CA ASP A 346 18.31 -12.88 14.35
C ASP A 346 18.36 -11.85 15.50
N GLY A 347 17.99 -10.60 15.22
CA GLY A 347 18.01 -9.46 16.15
C GLY A 347 19.41 -8.97 16.54
N LYS A 348 20.48 -9.60 16.04
CA LYS A 348 21.88 -9.31 16.39
C LYS A 348 22.65 -8.74 15.21
N LEU A 349 22.55 -9.39 14.06
CA LEU A 349 23.12 -8.98 12.77
C LEU A 349 22.07 -8.23 11.96
N MET A 350 20.83 -8.72 11.96
CA MET A 350 19.72 -8.17 11.19
C MET A 350 18.42 -8.20 11.99
N GLY A 351 17.55 -7.22 11.78
CA GLY A 351 16.16 -7.31 12.18
C GLY A 351 15.26 -7.80 11.05
N PRO A 352 13.93 -7.58 11.15
CA PRO A 352 13.01 -7.94 10.08
C PRO A 352 13.41 -7.29 8.77
N LEU A 353 13.45 -8.08 7.69
CA LEU A 353 13.98 -7.68 6.39
C LEU A 353 12.90 -7.04 5.52
N VAL A 354 12.18 -6.06 6.06
CA VAL A 354 11.01 -5.41 5.43
C VAL A 354 11.21 -3.92 5.19
N SER A 355 12.46 -3.43 5.18
CA SER A 355 12.73 -2.04 4.81
C SER A 355 12.29 -1.76 3.38
N LEU A 356 12.06 -0.48 3.07
CA LEU A 356 11.41 -0.10 1.84
C LEU A 356 12.23 -0.47 0.60
N ASP A 357 13.55 -0.27 0.65
CA ASP A 357 14.49 -0.72 -0.37
C ASP A 357 14.53 -2.24 -0.53
N VAL A 358 14.47 -3.01 0.56
CA VAL A 358 14.44 -4.49 0.53
C VAL A 358 13.13 -4.96 -0.09
N ALA A 359 11.98 -4.40 0.29
CA ALA A 359 10.71 -4.72 -0.35
C ALA A 359 10.72 -4.37 -1.86
N GLY A 360 11.28 -3.22 -2.21
CA GLY A 360 11.46 -2.80 -3.60
C GLY A 360 12.44 -3.69 -4.37
N HIS A 361 13.49 -4.18 -3.72
CA HIS A 361 14.47 -5.13 -4.23
C HIS A 361 13.79 -6.47 -4.55
N GLU A 362 13.07 -7.06 -3.59
CA GLU A 362 12.39 -8.34 -3.80
C GLU A 362 11.35 -8.27 -4.91
N MET A 363 10.52 -7.22 -4.96
CA MET A 363 9.56 -7.06 -6.04
C MET A 363 10.24 -6.87 -7.41
N SER A 364 11.43 -6.27 -7.44
CA SER A 364 12.21 -6.04 -8.66
C SER A 364 12.89 -7.30 -9.21
N HIS A 365 13.17 -8.31 -8.36
CA HIS A 365 13.47 -9.66 -8.85
C HIS A 365 12.32 -10.23 -9.67
N GLY A 366 11.07 -10.05 -9.20
CA GLY A 366 9.87 -10.42 -9.95
C GLY A 366 9.79 -9.74 -11.30
N VAL A 367 10.03 -8.42 -11.35
CA VAL A 367 10.04 -7.66 -12.62
C VAL A 367 11.13 -8.18 -13.55
N THR A 368 12.33 -8.46 -13.04
CA THR A 368 13.43 -9.06 -13.81
C THR A 368 13.03 -10.41 -14.37
N SER A 369 12.40 -11.28 -13.57
CA SER A 369 11.92 -12.59 -14.01
C SER A 369 10.89 -12.53 -15.13
N LYS A 370 9.96 -11.55 -15.08
CA LYS A 370 8.93 -11.36 -16.13
C LYS A 370 9.40 -10.55 -17.33
N THR A 371 10.69 -10.21 -17.42
CA THR A 371 11.26 -9.40 -18.50
C THR A 371 12.54 -10.04 -19.05
N ALA A 372 13.72 -9.59 -18.63
CA ALA A 372 15.01 -10.11 -19.10
C ALA A 372 15.26 -11.57 -18.67
N ALA A 373 14.64 -12.00 -17.56
CA ALA A 373 14.85 -13.29 -16.92
C ALA A 373 16.33 -13.60 -16.68
N LEU A 374 17.09 -12.59 -16.20
CA LEU A 374 18.53 -12.69 -15.93
C LEU A 374 18.81 -13.93 -15.07
N ARG A 375 19.62 -14.85 -15.59
CA ARG A 375 20.00 -16.06 -14.86
C ARG A 375 20.73 -15.66 -13.59
N TYR A 376 20.31 -16.23 -12.46
CA TYR A 376 20.87 -15.95 -11.14
C TYR A 376 22.22 -16.65 -10.90
N SER A 377 23.18 -16.44 -11.79
CA SER A 377 24.51 -17.04 -11.75
C SER A 377 25.50 -16.29 -12.63
N GLY A 378 26.74 -16.13 -12.15
CA GLY A 378 27.79 -15.36 -12.81
C GLY A 378 27.42 -13.88 -12.95
N GLU A 379 27.93 -13.23 -14.00
CA GLU A 379 27.65 -11.80 -14.23
C GLU A 379 26.17 -11.50 -14.43
N SER A 380 25.40 -12.40 -15.07
CA SER A 380 23.95 -12.24 -15.18
C SER A 380 23.27 -12.25 -13.82
N GLY A 381 23.79 -13.00 -12.85
CA GLY A 381 23.26 -13.01 -11.49
C GLY A 381 23.63 -11.72 -10.75
N GLY A 382 24.86 -11.24 -10.90
CA GLY A 382 25.26 -9.92 -10.40
C GLY A 382 24.41 -8.78 -10.97
N LEU A 383 24.04 -8.84 -12.25
CA LEU A 383 23.11 -7.87 -12.86
C LEU A 383 21.68 -8.02 -12.37
N ASN A 384 21.24 -9.24 -12.02
CA ASN A 384 19.93 -9.47 -11.41
C ASN A 384 19.85 -8.78 -10.04
N GLU A 385 20.84 -9.04 -9.18
CA GLU A 385 21.01 -8.36 -7.89
C GLU A 385 21.13 -6.84 -8.01
N ALA A 386 21.98 -6.36 -8.92
CA ALA A 386 22.16 -4.92 -9.14
C ALA A 386 20.87 -4.26 -9.64
N THR A 387 20.10 -4.95 -10.48
CA THR A 387 18.79 -4.44 -10.94
C THR A 387 17.83 -4.26 -9.78
N SER A 388 17.79 -5.22 -8.86
CA SER A 388 16.95 -5.15 -7.67
C SER A 388 17.41 -4.04 -6.70
N ASP A 389 18.72 -3.88 -6.47
CA ASP A 389 19.27 -2.76 -5.68
C ASP A 389 18.96 -1.39 -6.29
N ILE A 390 19.12 -1.25 -7.61
CA ILE A 390 18.83 -0.01 -8.34
C ILE A 390 17.37 0.38 -8.18
N PHE A 391 16.44 -0.55 -8.38
CA PHE A 391 15.02 -0.22 -8.27
C PHE A 391 14.55 -0.10 -6.83
N GLY A 392 15.07 -0.89 -5.89
CA GLY A 392 14.83 -0.72 -4.45
C GLY A 392 15.22 0.69 -3.98
N THR A 393 16.41 1.13 -4.35
CA THR A 393 16.89 2.50 -4.08
C THR A 393 15.98 3.57 -4.71
N LEU A 394 15.60 3.39 -5.98
CA LEU A 394 14.74 4.36 -6.66
C LEU A 394 13.31 4.39 -6.08
N VAL A 395 12.82 3.28 -5.54
CA VAL A 395 11.56 3.18 -4.80
C VAL A 395 11.64 3.94 -3.48
N GLU A 396 12.73 3.79 -2.73
CA GLU A 396 12.95 4.53 -1.48
C GLU A 396 12.98 6.05 -1.73
N PHE A 397 13.70 6.49 -2.77
CA PHE A 397 13.64 7.89 -3.21
C PHE A 397 12.25 8.33 -3.69
N HIS A 398 11.47 7.42 -4.31
CA HIS A 398 10.12 7.73 -4.79
C HIS A 398 9.13 7.95 -3.65
N ALA A 399 9.24 7.16 -2.58
CA ALA A 399 8.35 7.24 -1.43
C ALA A 399 8.42 8.59 -0.72
N ALA A 400 9.59 9.23 -0.74
CA ALA A 400 9.85 10.47 -0.02
C ALA A 400 9.45 10.37 1.46
N ASN A 401 9.65 9.20 2.07
CA ASN A 401 9.35 8.98 3.49
C ASN A 401 10.38 9.73 4.34
N ALA A 402 9.93 10.46 5.35
CA ALA A 402 10.81 11.24 6.22
C ALA A 402 11.55 10.38 7.25
N GLU A 403 10.97 9.24 7.64
CA GLU A 403 11.54 8.26 8.58
C GLU A 403 12.55 7.34 7.89
N ASP A 404 12.33 7.10 6.59
CA ASP A 404 13.19 6.31 5.71
C ASP A 404 13.51 7.11 4.45
N ARG A 405 14.49 8.01 4.57
CA ARG A 405 14.84 8.94 3.51
C ARG A 405 15.72 8.23 2.48
N GLY A 406 15.23 8.21 1.25
CA GLY A 406 15.99 7.79 0.07
C GLY A 406 17.50 8.06 0.17
N ASP A 407 18.27 6.99 0.12
CA ASP A 407 19.72 7.03 0.08
C ASP A 407 20.29 5.97 -0.89
N TRP A 408 21.60 5.69 -0.84
CA TRP A 408 22.33 4.78 -1.75
C TRP A 408 23.02 3.63 -0.98
N LEU A 409 22.54 3.38 0.23
CA LEU A 409 22.80 2.21 1.03
C LEU A 409 21.71 1.18 0.72
N ILE A 410 21.98 -0.09 1.03
CA ILE A 410 20.97 -1.14 0.94
C ILE A 410 20.85 -1.83 2.30
N GLY A 411 19.64 -1.86 2.85
CA GLY A 411 19.28 -2.53 4.09
C GLY A 411 19.80 -1.86 5.35
N GLU A 412 20.12 -0.56 5.32
CA GLU A 412 20.59 0.22 6.47
C GLU A 412 19.57 0.28 7.63
N LYS A 413 18.26 0.23 7.35
CA LYS A 413 17.23 0.00 8.40
C LYS A 413 17.27 -1.40 9.01
N VAL A 414 17.71 -2.40 8.25
CA VAL A 414 17.67 -3.82 8.63
C VAL A 414 18.90 -4.22 9.44
N VAL A 415 20.06 -3.63 9.16
CA VAL A 415 21.29 -4.01 9.87
C VAL A 415 21.21 -3.68 11.37
N ARG A 416 21.94 -4.46 12.16
CA ARG A 416 22.09 -4.27 13.60
C ARG A 416 23.57 -4.17 13.94
N SER A 417 23.88 -3.68 15.14
CA SER A 417 25.25 -3.40 15.57
C SER A 417 26.20 -4.61 15.48
N GLY A 418 25.67 -5.84 15.57
CA GLY A 418 26.48 -7.05 15.45
C GLY A 418 27.06 -7.29 14.05
N LEU A 419 26.49 -6.70 12.99
CA LEU A 419 27.03 -6.82 11.63
C LEU A 419 28.33 -6.02 11.45
N GLY A 420 28.54 -4.97 12.26
CA GLY A 420 29.75 -4.15 12.25
C GLY A 420 29.87 -3.19 11.06
N ARG A 421 28.79 -2.93 10.33
CA ARG A 421 28.70 -1.96 9.21
C ARG A 421 27.31 -1.32 9.15
N GLU A 422 27.23 -0.16 8.52
CA GLU A 422 26.01 0.67 8.48
C GLU A 422 24.94 0.20 7.48
N ALA A 423 25.29 -0.69 6.55
CA ALA A 423 24.37 -1.21 5.53
C ALA A 423 24.78 -2.62 5.09
N LEU A 424 23.90 -3.33 4.38
CA LEU A 424 24.23 -4.60 3.74
C LEU A 424 25.15 -4.38 2.54
N ARG A 425 24.85 -3.39 1.70
CA ARG A 425 25.63 -3.01 0.52
C ARG A 425 25.70 -1.49 0.37
N PHE A 426 26.66 -1.04 -0.42
CA PHE A 426 26.95 0.37 -0.67
C PHE A 426 27.02 0.62 -2.17
N MET A 427 26.14 1.45 -2.73
CA MET A 427 26.17 1.68 -4.17
C MET A 427 27.25 2.68 -4.59
N ASP A 428 27.71 3.57 -3.71
CA ASP A 428 28.74 4.57 -4.03
C ASP A 428 30.17 4.00 -4.09
N LYS A 429 30.43 2.98 -3.27
CA LYS A 429 31.70 2.26 -3.16
C LYS A 429 31.44 0.85 -2.59
N PRO A 430 31.03 -0.11 -3.43
CA PRO A 430 30.67 -1.47 -3.04
C PRO A 430 31.62 -2.14 -2.05
N SER A 431 32.93 -1.99 -2.24
CA SER A 431 33.97 -2.60 -1.41
C SER A 431 33.94 -2.21 0.07
N LYS A 432 33.16 -1.18 0.46
CA LYS A 432 32.90 -0.85 1.87
C LYS A 432 32.28 -2.01 2.66
N ASP A 433 31.60 -2.93 1.98
CA ASP A 433 31.03 -4.13 2.59
C ASP A 433 32.09 -5.23 2.86
N GLY A 434 33.32 -5.04 2.36
CA GLY A 434 34.48 -5.92 2.50
C GLY A 434 34.67 -6.97 1.39
N LYS A 435 33.73 -7.12 0.45
CA LYS A 435 33.74 -8.22 -0.54
C LYS A 435 33.24 -7.84 -1.93
N SER A 436 32.31 -6.89 -2.04
CA SER A 436 31.75 -6.47 -3.32
C SER A 436 32.77 -5.77 -4.20
N ALA A 437 32.65 -5.97 -5.50
CA ALA A 437 33.57 -5.42 -6.49
C ALA A 437 33.20 -3.97 -6.83
N ASP A 438 34.16 -3.04 -6.72
CA ASP A 438 34.00 -1.66 -7.21
C ASP A 438 34.15 -1.57 -8.74
N CYS A 439 34.94 -2.48 -9.32
CA CYS A 439 35.39 -2.46 -10.71
C CYS A 439 35.18 -3.82 -11.37
N TRP A 440 34.80 -3.81 -12.64
CA TRP A 440 34.72 -5.04 -13.43
C TRP A 440 36.12 -5.60 -13.71
N ASP A 441 36.25 -6.92 -13.59
CA ASP A 441 37.36 -7.70 -14.10
C ASP A 441 36.87 -9.06 -14.64
N ALA A 442 37.76 -9.81 -15.27
CA ALA A 442 37.42 -11.09 -15.91
C ALA A 442 37.04 -12.23 -14.94
N LYS A 443 37.24 -12.04 -13.61
CA LYS A 443 36.89 -13.01 -12.56
C LYS A 443 35.62 -12.61 -11.81
N LEU A 444 34.99 -11.49 -12.18
CA LEU A 444 33.78 -10.99 -11.51
C LEU A 444 32.68 -12.06 -11.45
N GLY A 445 32.52 -12.83 -12.52
CA GLY A 445 31.54 -13.92 -12.59
C GLY A 445 31.80 -15.11 -11.64
N ASP A 446 32.96 -15.19 -11.00
CA ASP A 446 33.28 -16.23 -10.00
C ASP A 446 32.84 -15.83 -8.58
N LEU A 447 32.50 -14.56 -8.37
CA LEU A 447 31.97 -14.10 -7.09
C LEU A 447 30.51 -14.54 -6.90
N ASP A 448 30.11 -14.63 -5.64
CA ASP A 448 28.70 -14.68 -5.29
C ASP A 448 27.97 -13.47 -5.93
N VAL A 449 26.74 -13.70 -6.39
CA VAL A 449 25.98 -12.71 -7.16
C VAL A 449 25.76 -11.41 -6.39
N HIS A 450 25.64 -11.48 -5.06
CA HIS A 450 25.47 -10.29 -4.20
C HIS A 450 26.74 -9.44 -4.10
N TYR A 451 27.92 -9.99 -4.42
CA TYR A 451 29.19 -9.25 -4.45
C TYR A 451 29.57 -8.79 -5.86
N SER A 452 29.23 -9.60 -6.88
CA SER A 452 29.42 -9.21 -8.28
C SER A 452 28.43 -8.14 -8.75
N SER A 453 27.31 -7.93 -8.03
CA SER A 453 26.39 -6.81 -8.23
C SER A 453 27.01 -5.43 -7.97
N GLY A 454 28.10 -5.39 -7.18
CA GLY A 454 28.80 -4.16 -6.84
C GLY A 454 29.14 -3.29 -8.06
N VAL A 455 29.54 -3.89 -9.18
CA VAL A 455 29.85 -3.16 -10.42
C VAL A 455 28.62 -2.46 -11.00
N GLY A 456 27.46 -3.12 -11.00
CA GLY A 456 26.19 -2.54 -11.46
C GLY A 456 25.69 -1.45 -10.52
N ASN A 457 25.83 -1.66 -9.21
CA ASN A 457 25.49 -0.67 -8.19
C ASN A 457 26.35 0.60 -8.31
N HIS A 458 27.66 0.41 -8.47
CA HIS A 458 28.61 1.51 -8.65
C HIS A 458 28.36 2.28 -9.94
N PHE A 459 28.09 1.57 -11.04
CA PHE A 459 27.65 2.19 -12.29
C PHE A 459 26.40 3.06 -12.07
N ALA A 460 25.39 2.55 -11.38
CA ALA A 460 24.14 3.25 -11.18
C ALA A 460 24.31 4.53 -10.34
N TYR A 461 25.06 4.45 -9.24
CA TYR A 461 25.40 5.61 -8.43
C TYR A 461 26.15 6.66 -9.27
N LEU A 462 27.19 6.25 -10.01
CA LEU A 462 27.98 7.16 -10.84
C LEU A 462 27.12 7.80 -11.95
N LEU A 463 26.20 7.04 -12.56
CA LEU A 463 25.31 7.57 -13.59
C LEU A 463 24.31 8.57 -13.02
N ALA A 464 23.72 8.30 -11.86
CA ALA A 464 22.74 9.18 -11.25
C ALA A 464 23.39 10.44 -10.64
N GLU A 465 24.40 10.24 -9.81
CA GLU A 465 24.93 11.29 -8.94
C GLU A 465 26.28 11.83 -9.43
N GLY A 466 27.07 11.03 -10.14
CA GLY A 466 28.45 11.33 -10.52
C GLY A 466 29.49 10.88 -9.48
N SER A 467 30.77 11.03 -9.81
CA SER A 467 31.88 10.69 -8.91
C SER A 467 32.14 11.76 -7.83
N GLY A 468 32.98 11.44 -6.85
CA GLY A 468 33.50 12.37 -5.85
C GLY A 468 32.62 12.56 -4.62
N ALA A 469 33.05 13.47 -3.74
CA ALA A 469 32.41 13.73 -2.46
C ALA A 469 31.09 14.49 -2.59
N LYS A 470 30.04 14.01 -1.92
CA LYS A 470 28.74 14.69 -1.81
C LYS A 470 27.94 14.19 -0.61
N THR A 471 26.93 14.96 -0.22
CA THR A 471 25.96 14.55 0.79
C THR A 471 24.58 14.51 0.15
N LEU A 472 23.92 13.35 0.20
CA LEU A 472 22.58 13.10 -0.36
C LEU A 472 21.75 12.42 0.73
N GLY A 473 20.48 12.82 0.90
CA GLY A 473 19.60 12.22 1.92
C GLY A 473 20.02 12.42 3.39
N GLY A 474 21.18 13.04 3.64
CA GLY A 474 21.83 13.10 4.97
C GLY A 474 23.04 12.16 5.10
N VAL A 475 23.29 11.32 4.10
CA VAL A 475 24.43 10.40 4.04
C VAL A 475 25.57 11.03 3.23
N SER A 476 26.80 10.87 3.72
CA SER A 476 28.00 11.38 3.05
C SER A 476 28.64 10.29 2.20
N TYR A 477 28.80 10.59 0.91
CA TYR A 477 29.37 9.72 -0.09
C TYR A 477 30.68 10.29 -0.61
N ASN A 478 31.57 9.41 -1.06
CA ASN A 478 32.78 9.78 -1.81
C ASN A 478 33.13 8.67 -2.78
N SER A 479 32.47 8.68 -3.94
CA SER A 479 32.54 7.61 -4.92
C SER A 479 33.76 7.76 -5.82
N PRO A 480 34.69 6.80 -5.83
CA PRO A 480 35.84 6.81 -6.74
C PRO A 480 35.44 6.34 -8.15
N THR A 481 36.39 6.38 -9.07
CA THR A 481 36.28 5.68 -10.36
C THR A 481 37.49 4.78 -10.55
N CYS A 482 37.33 3.66 -11.23
CA CYS A 482 38.37 2.66 -11.42
C CYS A 482 39.54 3.19 -12.27
N ASP A 483 39.28 4.17 -13.15
CA ASP A 483 40.26 4.79 -14.03
C ASP A 483 40.67 6.20 -13.59
N GLY A 484 40.20 6.68 -12.44
CA GLY A 484 40.46 8.03 -11.92
C GLY A 484 39.77 9.16 -12.71
N SER A 485 38.86 8.83 -13.65
CA SER A 485 38.06 9.82 -14.37
C SER A 485 37.01 10.49 -13.48
N THR A 486 36.49 11.64 -13.93
CA THR A 486 35.34 12.29 -13.32
C THR A 486 34.08 11.96 -14.11
N VAL A 487 33.04 11.50 -13.42
CA VAL A 487 31.71 11.27 -13.98
C VAL A 487 30.75 12.36 -13.50
N ASN A 488 30.06 13.00 -14.44
CA ASN A 488 28.97 13.92 -14.14
C ASN A 488 27.63 13.15 -14.21
N GLY A 489 26.89 13.14 -13.10
CA GLY A 489 25.60 12.45 -13.02
C GLY A 489 24.52 13.10 -13.90
N ILE A 490 23.58 12.29 -14.38
CA ILE A 490 22.41 12.71 -15.16
C ILE A 490 21.09 12.61 -14.36
N GLY A 491 21.18 12.28 -13.08
CA GLY A 491 20.06 12.19 -12.16
C GLY A 491 19.33 10.85 -12.17
N ARG A 492 18.71 10.53 -11.03
CA ARG A 492 17.98 9.29 -10.76
C ARG A 492 16.85 8.99 -11.75
N ALA A 493 16.11 10.01 -12.18
CA ALA A 493 15.01 9.84 -13.13
C ALA A 493 15.53 9.31 -14.49
N ALA A 494 16.65 9.84 -14.98
CA ALA A 494 17.24 9.38 -16.22
C ALA A 494 17.83 7.97 -16.08
N LEU A 495 18.53 7.68 -14.96
CA LEU A 495 18.98 6.33 -14.61
C LEU A 495 17.82 5.33 -14.66
N GLY A 496 16.74 5.58 -13.92
CA GLY A 496 15.60 4.67 -13.82
C GLY A 496 14.97 4.37 -15.18
N LYS A 497 14.79 5.40 -16.03
CA LYS A 497 14.24 5.22 -17.39
C LYS A 497 15.16 4.41 -18.30
N ILE A 498 16.47 4.67 -18.26
CA ILE A 498 17.47 3.99 -19.09
C ILE A 498 17.59 2.53 -18.66
N TRP A 499 17.74 2.26 -17.36
CA TRP A 499 17.88 0.90 -16.84
C TRP A 499 16.61 0.08 -17.09
N TYR A 500 15.42 0.64 -16.84
CA TYR A 500 14.16 -0.05 -17.10
C TYR A 500 13.98 -0.40 -18.58
N ARG A 501 14.27 0.53 -19.50
CA ARG A 501 14.21 0.23 -20.94
C ARG A 501 15.26 -0.82 -21.35
N ALA A 502 16.47 -0.74 -20.80
CA ALA A 502 17.50 -1.74 -21.06
C ALA A 502 17.04 -3.14 -20.63
N LEU A 503 16.55 -3.27 -19.39
CA LEU A 503 16.03 -4.51 -18.82
C LEU A 503 14.87 -5.09 -19.64
N THR A 504 13.90 -4.27 -20.00
CA THR A 504 12.63 -4.77 -20.58
C THR A 504 12.63 -4.95 -22.09
N VAL A 505 13.60 -4.36 -22.81
CA VAL A 505 13.65 -4.36 -24.29
C VAL A 505 14.89 -5.07 -24.84
N TYR A 506 16.02 -4.99 -24.16
CA TYR A 506 17.31 -5.37 -24.73
C TYR A 506 18.03 -6.50 -23.99
N MET A 507 17.91 -6.55 -22.66
CA MET A 507 18.54 -7.60 -21.87
C MET A 507 17.81 -8.93 -22.05
N THR A 508 18.58 -10.00 -22.04
CA THR A 508 18.12 -11.40 -22.07
C THR A 508 18.71 -12.18 -20.89
N SER A 509 18.31 -13.43 -20.73
CA SER A 509 18.68 -14.25 -19.57
C SER A 509 20.18 -14.54 -19.42
N SER A 510 20.96 -14.29 -20.47
CA SER A 510 22.42 -14.49 -20.48
C SER A 510 23.21 -13.18 -20.57
N THR A 511 22.59 -12.04 -20.29
CA THR A 511 23.26 -10.73 -20.33
C THR A 511 24.40 -10.69 -19.32
N ASP A 512 25.61 -10.39 -19.78
CA ASP A 512 26.77 -10.07 -18.94
C ASP A 512 27.00 -8.55 -18.86
N TYR A 513 28.01 -8.07 -18.16
CA TYR A 513 28.21 -6.63 -17.98
C TYR A 513 28.52 -5.89 -19.30
N ALA A 514 29.22 -6.51 -20.24
CA ALA A 514 29.49 -5.91 -21.56
C ALA A 514 28.20 -5.78 -22.38
N ALA A 515 27.32 -6.79 -22.33
CA ALA A 515 26.00 -6.75 -22.93
C ALA A 515 25.08 -5.74 -22.24
N ALA A 516 25.13 -5.61 -20.91
CA ALA A 516 24.37 -4.60 -20.16
C ALA A 516 24.79 -3.17 -20.54
N ARG A 517 26.08 -2.94 -20.77
CA ARG A 517 26.58 -1.69 -21.36
C ARG A 517 25.97 -1.40 -22.72
N THR A 518 25.95 -2.39 -23.61
CA THR A 518 25.35 -2.25 -24.93
C THR A 518 23.83 -1.98 -24.85
N ALA A 519 23.13 -2.68 -23.96
CA ALA A 519 21.69 -2.51 -23.72
C ALA A 519 21.35 -1.11 -23.21
N THR A 520 22.09 -0.60 -22.22
CA THR A 520 21.86 0.73 -21.64
C THR A 520 22.23 1.86 -22.61
N LEU A 521 23.25 1.69 -23.45
CA LEU A 521 23.57 2.63 -24.53
C LEU A 521 22.47 2.69 -25.59
N SER A 522 21.90 1.54 -25.94
CA SER A 522 20.76 1.45 -26.86
C SER A 522 19.50 2.07 -26.27
N ALA A 523 19.22 1.79 -24.99
CA ALA A 523 18.12 2.40 -24.27
C ALA A 523 18.25 3.93 -24.18
N ALA A 524 19.44 4.45 -23.88
CA ALA A 524 19.68 5.89 -23.84
C ALA A 524 19.54 6.55 -25.22
N LYS A 525 20.02 5.89 -26.28
CA LYS A 525 19.83 6.34 -27.66
C LYS A 525 18.35 6.44 -28.03
N ASP A 526 17.57 5.44 -27.68
CA ASP A 526 16.13 5.40 -27.99
C ASP A 526 15.35 6.49 -27.25
N LEU A 527 15.70 6.75 -25.98
CA LEU A 527 14.98 7.69 -25.13
C LEU A 527 15.39 9.15 -25.38
N TYR A 528 16.65 9.39 -25.71
CA TYR A 528 17.24 10.75 -25.73
C TYR A 528 17.94 11.10 -27.04
N GLY A 529 18.04 10.17 -28.00
CA GLY A 529 18.75 10.35 -29.26
C GLY A 529 20.21 9.91 -29.20
N ALA A 530 20.76 9.63 -30.39
CA ALA A 530 22.19 9.32 -30.55
C ALA A 530 23.05 10.54 -30.16
N ASP A 531 24.21 10.28 -29.56
CA ASP A 531 25.17 11.28 -29.08
C ASP A 531 24.61 12.29 -28.05
N SER A 532 23.47 11.97 -27.45
CA SER A 532 22.88 12.73 -26.35
C SER A 532 23.77 12.74 -25.12
N THR A 533 23.57 13.73 -24.24
CA THR A 533 24.26 13.81 -22.95
C THR A 533 24.07 12.52 -22.14
N GLN A 534 22.86 11.95 -22.17
CA GLN A 534 22.51 10.72 -21.45
C GLN A 534 23.26 9.51 -22.00
N GLN A 535 23.32 9.34 -23.33
CA GLN A 535 24.06 8.23 -23.91
C GLN A 535 25.57 8.34 -23.63
N LYS A 536 26.13 9.55 -23.69
CA LYS A 536 27.53 9.82 -23.34
C LYS A 536 27.81 9.56 -21.86
N ALA A 537 26.90 9.93 -20.96
CA ALA A 537 27.01 9.66 -19.54
C ALA A 537 26.96 8.17 -19.22
N VAL A 538 26.09 7.40 -19.88
CA VAL A 538 26.07 5.92 -19.78
C VAL A 538 27.43 5.34 -20.19
N ALA A 539 27.99 5.79 -21.32
CA ALA A 539 29.30 5.34 -21.77
C ALA A 539 30.41 5.66 -20.74
N ALA A 540 30.37 6.87 -20.16
CA ALA A 540 31.33 7.32 -19.16
C ALA A 540 31.22 6.55 -17.85
N ALA A 541 30.01 6.32 -17.34
CA ALA A 541 29.78 5.59 -16.09
C ALA A 541 30.22 4.11 -16.21
N TRP A 542 29.95 3.43 -17.33
CA TRP A 542 30.44 2.06 -17.54
C TRP A 542 31.96 1.99 -17.60
N LYS A 543 32.58 2.94 -18.30
CA LYS A 543 34.04 3.05 -18.35
C LYS A 543 34.63 3.27 -16.95
N ALA A 544 33.98 4.11 -16.14
CA ALA A 544 34.41 4.41 -14.78
C ALA A 544 34.35 3.20 -13.84
N VAL A 545 33.58 2.16 -14.16
CA VAL A 545 33.59 0.85 -13.47
C VAL A 545 34.33 -0.24 -14.26
N ALA A 546 35.18 0.15 -15.21
CA ALA A 546 36.03 -0.72 -16.03
C ALA A 546 35.31 -1.68 -17.01
N VAL A 547 34.00 -1.50 -17.26
CA VAL A 547 33.25 -2.26 -18.27
C VAL A 547 33.44 -1.62 -19.65
N LYS A 548 33.95 -2.40 -20.62
CA LYS A 548 34.47 -1.90 -21.89
C LYS A 548 33.57 -2.05 -23.10
#